data_AF-A0A177KM07-F1
#
_entry.id   AF-A0A177KM07-F1
#
_cell.length_a   1.000
_cell.length_b   1.000
_cell.length_c   1.000
_cell.angle_alpha   90.00
_cell.angle_beta   90.00
_cell.angle_gamma   90.00
#
_symmetry.space_group_name_H-M   'P 1'
#
loop_
_entity.id
_entity.type
_entity.pdbx_description
1 polymer ?
#
loop_
_entity_poly.entity_id
_entity_poly.type
_entity_poly.pdbx_seq_one_letter_code
_entity_poly.pdbx_strand_id
1 'polypeptide(L)'
;MRIGFVKDWRLIASIAAAHVLLFVTFSDQDIFWYIYTAANLFFMSISIISEPIDDQQKTNSFMMYGLLSGAILYALFAVGFWVMSVLPLSVSTHVSAIYAQFTPQFVWHYIVLVLIFIPGEELFWRGFVQKRLSYYMNEWASAFIASALFGSVFLYSGQWIWVIAAFCAGLFWGGLYIWKKSIPMLIISHLIFDLLLIVFLPLG
;
A
#
# COMPACT_ATOMS: atom_id res chain seq x y z
N MET A 1 -27.08 9.91 -9.44
CA MET A 1 -26.86 11.31 -8.99
C MET A 1 -25.39 11.44 -8.63
N ARG A 2 -24.59 12.24 -9.36
CA ARG A 2 -23.17 12.45 -9.02
C ARG A 2 -23.12 13.23 -7.69
N ILE A 3 -22.82 12.53 -6.60
CA ILE A 3 -22.54 13.12 -5.30
C ILE A 3 -21.32 14.03 -5.51
N GLY A 4 -21.30 15.27 -5.04
CA GLY A 4 -20.08 16.09 -5.13
C GLY A 4 -19.00 15.54 -4.19
N PHE A 5 -17.72 15.73 -4.48
CA PHE A 5 -16.60 15.20 -3.66
C PHE A 5 -16.77 15.44 -2.14
N VAL A 6 -17.13 16.66 -1.74
CA VAL A 6 -17.35 17.04 -0.31
C VAL A 6 -18.50 16.26 0.33
N LYS A 7 -19.43 15.74 -0.47
CA LYS A 7 -20.58 14.95 -0.01
C LYS A 7 -20.27 13.45 0.03
N ASP A 8 -19.10 13.01 -0.43
CA ASP A 8 -18.63 11.63 -0.31
C ASP A 8 -18.09 11.38 1.11
N TRP A 9 -19.00 11.38 2.07
CA TRP A 9 -18.66 11.22 3.48
C TRP A 9 -17.97 9.89 3.76
N ARG A 10 -18.24 8.83 2.96
CA ARG A 10 -17.56 7.53 3.11
C ARG A 10 -16.08 7.67 2.78
N LEU A 11 -15.73 8.32 1.68
CA LEU A 11 -14.33 8.56 1.32
C LEU A 11 -13.61 9.38 2.40
N ILE A 12 -14.20 10.51 2.79
CA ILE A 12 -13.60 11.43 3.78
C ILE A 12 -13.46 10.75 5.15
N ALA A 13 -14.52 10.12 5.65
CA ALA A 13 -14.50 9.44 6.95
C ALA A 13 -13.52 8.28 6.96
N SER A 14 -13.38 7.53 5.86
CA SER A 14 -12.45 6.41 5.81
C SER A 14 -10.99 6.86 5.75
N ILE A 15 -10.68 7.95 5.03
CA ILE A 15 -9.33 8.55 5.06
C ILE A 15 -8.99 9.07 6.45
N ALA A 16 -9.94 9.72 7.13
CA ALA A 16 -9.77 10.19 8.50
C ALA A 16 -9.56 9.01 9.47
N ALA A 17 -10.39 7.97 9.35
CA ALA A 17 -10.24 6.74 10.13
C ALA A 17 -8.89 6.07 9.87
N ALA A 18 -8.41 6.04 8.63
CA ALA A 18 -7.10 5.51 8.29
C ALA A 18 -5.98 6.27 9.02
N HIS A 19 -6.03 7.60 9.05
CA HIS A 19 -5.02 8.39 9.76
C HIS A 19 -5.09 8.17 11.28
N VAL A 20 -6.28 8.08 11.87
CA VAL A 20 -6.43 7.84 13.32
C VAL A 20 -5.96 6.44 13.70
N LEU A 21 -6.40 5.42 12.98
CA LEU A 21 -6.04 4.03 13.28
C LEU A 21 -4.55 3.81 13.07
N LEU A 22 -3.97 4.35 12.00
CA LEU A 22 -2.54 4.17 11.73
C LEU A 22 -1.65 5.02 12.63
N PHE A 23 -2.12 6.19 13.10
CA PHE A 23 -1.45 6.91 14.18
C PHE A 23 -1.33 6.04 15.44
N VAL A 24 -2.41 5.35 15.83
CA VAL A 24 -2.40 4.43 16.97
C VAL A 24 -1.49 3.23 16.69
N THR A 25 -1.57 2.63 15.49
CA THR A 25 -0.70 1.51 15.09
C THR A 25 0.78 1.82 15.25
N PHE A 26 1.23 3.01 14.85
CA PHE A 26 2.64 3.39 14.90
C PHE A 26 3.07 3.99 16.24
N SER A 27 2.14 4.17 17.20
CA SER A 27 2.47 4.76 18.50
C SER A 27 3.29 3.83 19.40
N ASP A 28 3.15 2.52 19.21
CA ASP A 28 3.83 1.49 19.98
C ASP A 28 4.08 0.25 19.11
N GLN A 29 5.33 -0.21 19.08
CA GLN A 29 5.77 -1.35 18.26
C GLN A 29 5.19 -2.68 18.76
N ASP A 30 4.95 -2.82 20.06
CA ASP A 30 4.47 -4.08 20.65
C ASP A 30 3.03 -4.39 20.21
N ILE A 31 2.25 -3.36 19.93
CA ILE A 31 0.85 -3.49 19.48
C ILE A 31 0.69 -3.41 17.96
N PHE A 32 1.75 -3.03 17.22
CA PHE A 32 1.72 -2.75 15.78
C PHE A 32 0.97 -3.83 15.00
N TRP A 33 1.40 -5.08 15.14
CA TRP A 33 0.85 -6.19 14.36
C TRP A 33 -0.62 -6.45 14.66
N TYR A 34 -1.06 -6.23 15.90
CA TYR A 34 -2.46 -6.41 16.30
C TYR A 34 -3.35 -5.29 15.75
N ILE A 35 -2.95 -4.03 15.96
CA ILE A 35 -3.76 -2.87 15.56
C ILE A 35 -3.75 -2.71 14.04
N TYR A 36 -2.62 -2.95 13.36
CA TYR A 36 -2.57 -2.90 11.89
C TYR A 36 -3.43 -4.01 11.25
N THR A 37 -3.50 -5.19 11.86
CA THR A 37 -4.42 -6.27 11.44
C THR A 37 -5.86 -5.82 11.56
N ALA A 38 -6.26 -5.29 12.73
CA ALA A 38 -7.62 -4.81 12.95
C ALA A 38 -7.99 -3.65 12.01
N ALA A 39 -7.06 -2.71 11.79
CA ALA A 39 -7.23 -1.59 10.88
C ALA A 39 -7.44 -2.06 9.43
N ASN A 40 -6.62 -2.99 8.94
CA ASN A 40 -6.77 -3.53 7.58
C ASN A 40 -8.07 -4.33 7.39
N LEU A 41 -8.51 -5.10 8.39
CA LEU A 41 -9.83 -5.75 8.36
C LEU A 41 -10.98 -4.74 8.30
N PHE A 42 -10.86 -3.64 9.04
CA PHE A 42 -11.82 -2.54 8.99
C PHE A 42 -11.83 -1.86 7.61
N PHE A 43 -10.66 -1.56 7.04
CA PHE A 43 -10.53 -0.99 5.70
C PHE A 43 -11.10 -1.91 4.63
N MET A 44 -10.81 -3.20 4.67
CA MET A 44 -11.40 -4.21 3.78
C MET A 44 -12.92 -4.20 3.85
N SER A 45 -13.47 -4.20 5.06
CA SER A 45 -14.92 -4.20 5.28
C SER A 45 -15.57 -2.97 4.65
N ILE A 46 -15.01 -1.78 4.86
CA ILE A 46 -15.50 -0.55 4.25
C ILE A 46 -15.42 -0.60 2.73
N SER A 47 -14.30 -1.07 2.17
CA SER A 47 -14.10 -1.17 0.73
C SER A 47 -15.14 -2.08 0.08
N ILE A 48 -15.31 -3.29 0.59
CA ILE A 48 -16.22 -4.30 0.02
C ILE A 48 -17.69 -3.84 0.09
N ILE A 49 -18.09 -3.17 1.18
CA ILE A 49 -19.46 -2.66 1.35
C ILE A 49 -19.71 -1.43 0.46
N SER A 50 -18.65 -0.67 0.15
CA SER A 50 -18.80 0.62 -0.55
C SER A 50 -18.63 0.55 -2.05
N GLU A 51 -17.79 -0.35 -2.55
CA GLU A 51 -17.44 -0.47 -3.97
C GLU A 51 -17.36 -1.94 -4.39
N PRO A 52 -17.83 -2.31 -5.59
CA PRO A 52 -17.57 -3.63 -6.14
C PRO A 52 -16.07 -3.79 -6.41
N ILE A 53 -15.54 -4.99 -6.15
CA ILE A 53 -14.15 -5.33 -6.44
C ILE A 53 -13.98 -5.42 -7.96
N ASP A 54 -13.05 -4.65 -8.52
CA ASP A 54 -12.74 -4.72 -9.95
C ASP A 54 -11.82 -5.89 -10.24
N ASP A 55 -12.23 -6.73 -11.20
CA ASP A 55 -11.37 -7.74 -11.80
C ASP A 55 -11.68 -7.94 -13.28
N GLN A 56 -10.93 -7.23 -14.13
CA GLN A 56 -11.05 -7.35 -15.59
C GLN A 56 -10.05 -8.35 -16.20
N GLN A 57 -9.22 -9.02 -15.38
CA GLN A 57 -8.20 -9.95 -15.87
C GLN A 57 -8.67 -11.40 -15.78
N LYS A 58 -8.22 -12.23 -16.73
CA LYS A 58 -8.37 -13.70 -16.63
C LYS A 58 -7.35 -14.25 -15.63
N THR A 59 -7.67 -15.37 -14.98
CA THR A 59 -6.86 -15.98 -13.91
C THR A 59 -5.37 -16.11 -14.24
N ASN A 60 -5.04 -16.71 -15.39
CA ASN A 60 -3.64 -16.93 -15.78
C ASN A 60 -2.91 -15.63 -16.12
N SER A 61 -3.63 -14.62 -16.65
CA SER A 61 -3.06 -13.34 -17.01
C SER A 61 -2.71 -12.51 -15.77
N PHE A 62 -3.55 -12.52 -14.73
CA PHE A 62 -3.24 -11.75 -13.53
C PHE A 62 -2.03 -12.31 -12.77
N MET A 63 -1.82 -13.63 -12.73
CA MET A 63 -0.65 -14.22 -12.06
C MET A 63 0.65 -13.78 -12.73
N MET A 64 0.72 -13.82 -14.06
CA MET A 64 1.91 -13.40 -14.80
C MET A 64 2.17 -11.89 -14.65
N TYR A 65 1.15 -11.05 -14.83
CA TYR A 65 1.32 -9.61 -14.69
C TYR A 65 1.64 -9.21 -13.24
N GLY A 66 1.02 -9.85 -12.25
CA GLY A 66 1.33 -9.66 -10.84
C GLY A 66 2.79 -10.00 -10.55
N LEU A 67 3.24 -11.20 -10.92
CA LEU A 67 4.64 -11.63 -10.71
C LEU A 67 5.66 -10.67 -11.34
N LEU A 68 5.49 -10.36 -12.63
CA LEU A 68 6.43 -9.48 -13.34
C LEU A 68 6.43 -8.07 -12.76
N SER A 69 5.25 -7.52 -12.46
CA SER A 69 5.17 -6.16 -11.92
C SER A 69 5.74 -6.05 -10.51
N GLY A 70 5.54 -7.05 -9.65
CA GLY A 70 6.15 -7.08 -8.31
C GLY A 70 7.68 -7.13 -8.38
N ALA A 71 8.23 -7.97 -9.28
CA ALA A 71 9.67 -8.04 -9.50
C ALA A 71 10.25 -6.74 -10.08
N ILE A 72 9.53 -6.09 -11.01
CA ILE A 72 9.90 -4.78 -11.55
C ILE A 72 9.92 -3.72 -10.44
N LEU A 73 8.89 -3.68 -9.59
CA LEU A 73 8.83 -2.72 -8.50
C LEU A 73 9.99 -2.93 -7.50
N TYR A 74 10.32 -4.18 -7.17
CA TYR A 74 11.48 -4.49 -6.34
C TYR A 74 12.77 -3.96 -6.97
N ALA A 75 13.00 -4.19 -8.26
CA ALA A 75 14.17 -3.69 -8.96
C ALA A 75 14.26 -2.16 -8.95
N LEU A 76 13.13 -1.46 -9.12
CA LEU A 76 13.07 0.00 -9.02
C LEU A 76 13.46 0.48 -7.61
N PHE A 77 13.01 -0.23 -6.57
CA PHE A 77 13.36 0.09 -5.18
C PHE A 77 14.82 -0.19 -4.87
N ALA A 78 15.37 -1.31 -5.35
CA ALA A 78 16.78 -1.63 -5.19
C ALA A 78 17.68 -0.56 -5.85
N VAL A 79 17.34 -0.13 -7.07
CA VAL A 79 18.04 0.97 -7.75
C VAL A 79 17.88 2.29 -7.00
N GLY A 80 16.66 2.61 -6.55
CA GLY A 80 16.39 3.82 -5.76
C GLY A 80 17.19 3.85 -4.47
N PHE A 81 17.22 2.75 -3.72
CA PHE A 81 18.03 2.60 -2.52
C PHE A 81 19.53 2.78 -2.81
N TRP A 82 20.04 2.15 -3.87
CA TRP A 82 21.45 2.29 -4.26
C TRP A 82 21.81 3.76 -4.58
N VAL A 83 21.01 4.44 -5.40
CA VAL A 83 21.22 5.86 -5.75
C VAL A 83 21.17 6.74 -4.49
N MET A 84 20.17 6.54 -3.64
CA MET A 84 19.98 7.35 -2.44
C MET A 84 21.03 7.09 -1.37
N SER A 85 21.62 5.90 -1.33
CA SER A 85 22.70 5.54 -0.39
C SER A 85 24.03 6.22 -0.71
N VAL A 86 24.22 6.70 -1.95
CA VAL A 86 25.40 7.49 -2.34
C VAL A 86 25.25 8.96 -1.90
N LEU A 87 24.02 9.42 -1.67
CA LEU A 87 23.75 10.77 -1.19
C LEU A 87 23.93 10.87 0.33
N PRO A 88 24.27 12.06 0.89
CA PRO A 88 24.43 12.27 2.32
C PRO A 88 23.07 12.38 3.05
N LEU A 89 22.19 11.38 2.87
CA LEU A 89 20.82 11.35 3.37
C LEU A 89 20.57 10.28 4.45
N SER A 90 21.60 9.53 4.84
CA SER A 90 21.51 8.45 5.85
C SER A 90 20.38 7.44 5.61
N VAL A 91 20.11 7.16 4.33
CA VAL A 91 18.97 6.31 3.90
C VAL A 91 19.09 4.90 4.45
N SER A 92 20.31 4.33 4.46
CA SER A 92 20.57 3.02 5.06
C SER A 92 20.15 2.97 6.52
N THR A 93 20.43 4.00 7.32
CA THR A 93 20.01 4.06 8.74
C THR A 93 18.49 4.03 8.89
N HIS A 94 17.76 4.80 8.08
CA HIS A 94 16.29 4.81 8.11
C HIS A 94 15.71 3.47 7.67
N VAL A 95 16.26 2.85 6.62
CA VAL A 95 15.83 1.55 6.12
C VAL A 95 16.09 0.45 7.16
N SER A 96 17.29 0.40 7.76
CA SER A 96 17.59 -0.56 8.83
C SER A 96 16.69 -0.36 10.06
N ALA A 97 16.32 0.88 10.38
CA ALA A 97 15.37 1.16 11.47
C ALA A 97 13.97 0.62 11.17
N ILE A 98 13.49 0.72 9.92
CA ILE A 98 12.22 0.11 9.51
C ILE A 98 12.29 -1.40 9.68
N TYR A 99 13.33 -2.06 9.16
CA TYR A 99 13.46 -3.51 9.29
C TYR A 99 13.56 -3.96 10.75
N ALA A 100 14.33 -3.26 11.58
CA ALA A 100 14.47 -3.60 12.99
C ALA A 100 13.13 -3.55 13.75
N GLN A 101 12.23 -2.64 13.37
CA GLN A 101 10.96 -2.41 14.08
C GLN A 101 9.79 -3.22 13.50
N PHE A 102 9.76 -3.42 12.18
CA PHE A 102 8.54 -3.89 11.49
C PHE A 102 8.74 -5.18 10.68
N THR A 103 9.88 -5.84 10.78
CA THR A 103 10.06 -7.17 10.17
C THR A 103 9.25 -8.23 10.93
N PRO A 104 8.51 -9.12 10.24
CA PRO A 104 7.86 -10.27 10.85
C PRO A 104 8.79 -11.10 11.75
N GLN A 105 8.39 -11.33 13.01
CA GLN A 105 9.14 -12.16 13.98
C GLN A 105 8.47 -13.51 14.24
N PHE A 106 7.15 -13.58 14.07
CA PHE A 106 6.35 -14.78 14.34
C PHE A 106 5.61 -15.24 13.09
N VAL A 107 5.34 -16.55 12.99
CA VAL A 107 4.63 -17.15 11.83
C VAL A 107 3.31 -16.43 11.54
N TRP A 108 2.58 -16.03 12.58
CA TRP A 108 1.30 -15.34 12.40
C TRP A 108 1.45 -13.94 11.78
N HIS A 109 2.60 -13.26 11.93
CA HIS A 109 2.89 -12.00 11.23
C HIS A 109 2.88 -12.21 9.71
N TYR A 110 3.52 -13.28 9.23
CA TYR A 110 3.50 -13.62 7.81
C TYR A 110 2.08 -13.97 7.32
N ILE A 111 1.29 -14.67 8.14
CA ILE A 111 -0.11 -15.00 7.80
C ILE A 111 -0.93 -13.71 7.62
N VAL A 112 -0.86 -12.78 8.58
CA VAL A 112 -1.63 -11.53 8.47
C VAL A 112 -1.08 -10.61 7.39
N LEU A 113 0.23 -10.60 7.13
CA LEU A 113 0.83 -9.86 6.02
C LEU A 113 0.21 -10.29 4.67
N VAL A 114 0.24 -11.60 4.39
CA VAL A 114 -0.21 -12.17 3.12
C VAL A 114 -1.74 -12.13 2.96
N LEU A 115 -2.49 -12.41 4.02
CA LEU A 115 -3.94 -12.55 3.93
C LEU A 115 -4.72 -11.29 4.28
N ILE A 116 -4.11 -10.34 4.99
CA ILE A 116 -4.81 -9.18 5.57
C ILE A 116 -4.17 -7.87 5.15
N PHE A 117 -2.87 -7.65 5.38
CA PHE A 117 -2.24 -6.35 5.10
C PHE A 117 -2.23 -6.07 3.62
N ILE A 118 -1.61 -6.95 2.83
CA ILE A 118 -1.48 -6.77 1.39
C ILE A 118 -2.86 -6.69 0.72
N PRO A 119 -3.80 -7.64 0.93
CA PRO A 119 -5.14 -7.51 0.36
C PRO A 119 -5.91 -6.28 0.84
N GLY A 120 -5.78 -5.94 2.13
CA GLY A 120 -6.49 -4.83 2.73
C GLY A 120 -6.03 -3.48 2.21
N GLU A 121 -4.74 -3.29 2.07
CA GLU A 121 -4.16 -2.09 1.47
C GLU A 121 -4.58 -1.95 0.01
N GLU A 122 -4.53 -3.01 -0.81
CA GLU A 122 -4.95 -2.94 -2.20
C GLU A 122 -6.44 -2.66 -2.36
N LEU A 123 -7.29 -3.35 -1.58
CA LEU A 123 -8.73 -3.13 -1.57
C LEU A 123 -9.07 -1.71 -1.11
N PHE A 124 -8.35 -1.17 -0.14
CA PHE A 124 -8.60 0.16 0.40
C PHE A 124 -8.09 1.26 -0.53
N TRP A 125 -6.80 1.27 -0.84
CA TRP A 125 -6.19 2.36 -1.57
C TRP A 125 -6.57 2.37 -3.05
N ARG A 126 -6.65 1.20 -3.70
CA ARG A 126 -6.94 1.11 -5.15
C ARG A 126 -8.41 0.84 -5.38
N GLY A 127 -8.92 -0.20 -4.71
CA GLY A 127 -10.31 -0.64 -4.84
C GLY A 127 -11.34 0.37 -4.32
N PHE A 128 -10.96 1.27 -3.41
CA PHE A 128 -11.88 2.23 -2.81
C PHE A 128 -11.42 3.69 -2.97
N VAL A 129 -10.28 4.10 -2.41
CA VAL A 129 -9.85 5.52 -2.40
C VAL A 129 -9.59 6.05 -3.81
N GLN A 130 -8.68 5.42 -4.57
CA GLN A 130 -8.38 5.79 -5.95
C GLN A 130 -9.61 5.63 -6.85
N LYS A 131 -10.36 4.53 -6.71
CA LYS A 131 -11.58 4.30 -7.46
C LYS A 131 -12.59 5.45 -7.27
N ARG A 132 -12.87 5.85 -6.03
CA ARG A 132 -13.82 6.95 -5.74
C ARG A 132 -13.32 8.30 -6.20
N LEU A 133 -12.04 8.59 -6.00
CA LEU A 133 -11.45 9.84 -6.51
C LEU A 133 -11.63 9.95 -8.03
N SER A 134 -11.53 8.84 -8.77
CA SER A 134 -11.73 8.83 -10.23
C SER A 134 -13.14 9.22 -10.69
N TYR A 135 -14.14 9.23 -9.79
CA TYR A 135 -15.48 9.75 -10.10
C TYR A 135 -15.54 11.28 -10.17
N TYR A 136 -14.54 11.96 -9.60
CA TYR A 136 -14.51 13.42 -9.46
C TYR A 136 -13.37 14.08 -10.25
N MET A 137 -12.37 13.32 -10.66
CA MET A 137 -11.20 13.78 -11.43
C MET A 137 -10.74 12.71 -12.41
N ASN A 138 -9.78 13.05 -13.28
CA ASN A 138 -9.22 12.07 -14.21
C ASN A 138 -8.43 10.97 -13.46
N GLU A 139 -8.28 9.81 -14.10
CA GLU A 139 -7.71 8.62 -13.44
C GLU A 139 -6.27 8.82 -12.95
N TRP A 140 -5.44 9.57 -13.69
CA TRP A 140 -4.05 9.84 -13.30
C TRP A 140 -3.95 10.79 -12.11
N ALA A 141 -4.77 11.84 -12.07
CA ALA A 141 -4.88 12.72 -10.91
C ALA A 141 -5.37 11.95 -9.68
N SER A 142 -6.34 11.04 -9.88
CA SER A 142 -6.81 10.14 -8.82
C SER A 142 -5.69 9.25 -8.29
N ALA A 143 -4.92 8.59 -9.17
CA ALA A 143 -3.78 7.75 -8.76
C ALA A 143 -2.74 8.56 -7.98
N PHE A 144 -2.41 9.77 -8.45
CA PHE A 144 -1.45 10.64 -7.78
C PHE A 144 -1.91 11.03 -6.36
N ILE A 145 -3.15 11.50 -6.23
CA ILE A 145 -3.69 11.92 -4.93
C ILE A 145 -3.87 10.71 -4.00
N ALA A 146 -4.37 9.58 -4.49
CA ALA A 146 -4.47 8.36 -3.69
C ALA A 146 -3.10 7.88 -3.20
N SER A 147 -2.06 7.98 -4.04
CA SER A 147 -0.69 7.64 -3.66
C SER A 147 -0.12 8.59 -2.61
N ALA A 148 -0.44 9.89 -2.69
CA ALA A 148 -0.04 10.87 -1.68
C ALA A 148 -0.71 10.59 -0.33
N LEU A 149 -2.00 10.23 -0.34
CA LEU A 149 -2.73 9.83 0.86
C LEU A 149 -2.25 8.50 1.44
N PHE A 150 -1.85 7.56 0.57
CA PHE A 150 -1.23 6.30 1.00
C PHE A 150 0.15 6.54 1.63
N GLY A 151 0.98 7.41 1.05
CA GLY A 151 2.25 7.79 1.65
C GLY A 151 2.07 8.51 2.99
N SER A 152 1.05 9.38 3.12
CA SER A 152 0.88 10.22 4.30
C SER A 152 0.60 9.43 5.58
N VAL A 153 -0.04 8.26 5.51
CA VAL A 153 -0.28 7.46 6.71
C VAL A 153 0.99 6.87 7.32
N PHE A 154 2.08 6.77 6.55
CA PHE A 154 3.38 6.33 7.05
C PHE A 154 4.20 7.44 7.70
N LEU A 155 3.71 8.69 7.73
CA LEU A 155 4.35 9.79 8.48
C LEU A 155 4.51 9.42 9.97
N TYR A 156 3.58 8.64 10.50
CA TYR A 156 3.58 8.21 11.90
C TYR A 156 4.66 7.18 12.23
N SER A 157 5.26 6.52 11.23
CA SER A 157 6.37 5.57 11.45
C SER A 157 7.65 6.24 11.96
N GLY A 158 7.76 7.57 11.84
CA GLY A 158 9.00 8.30 12.13
C GLY A 158 10.09 8.13 11.07
N GLN A 159 9.82 7.40 9.98
CA GLN A 159 10.80 7.11 8.93
C GLN A 159 10.37 7.75 7.60
N TRP A 160 10.96 8.90 7.27
CA TRP A 160 10.61 9.65 6.05
C TRP A 160 10.80 8.83 4.77
N ILE A 161 11.76 7.90 4.75
CA ILE A 161 11.99 7.04 3.59
C ILE A 161 10.78 6.12 3.33
N TRP A 162 10.04 5.72 4.37
CA TRP A 162 8.84 4.90 4.22
C TRP A 162 7.71 5.68 3.54
N VAL A 163 7.57 6.97 3.85
CA VAL A 163 6.59 7.86 3.19
C VAL A 163 6.85 7.96 1.70
N ILE A 164 8.11 8.16 1.31
CA ILE A 164 8.51 8.25 -0.11
C ILE A 164 8.35 6.90 -0.80
N ALA A 165 8.77 5.81 -0.15
CA ALA A 165 8.58 4.45 -0.63
C ALA A 165 7.09 4.16 -0.90
N ALA A 166 6.22 4.39 0.09
CA ALA A 166 4.78 4.19 -0.04
C ALA A 166 4.16 5.06 -1.13
N PHE A 167 4.60 6.32 -1.26
CA PHE A 167 4.15 7.18 -2.37
C PHE A 167 4.55 6.63 -3.74
N CYS A 168 5.82 6.25 -3.93
CA CYS A 168 6.33 5.70 -5.19
C CYS A 168 5.67 4.37 -5.56
N ALA A 169 5.54 3.46 -4.59
CA ALA A 169 4.83 2.20 -4.79
C ALA A 169 3.34 2.45 -5.06
N GLY A 170 2.75 3.41 -4.35
CA GLY A 170 1.42 3.99 -4.58
C GLY A 170 1.21 4.33 -6.05
N LEU A 171 2.11 5.13 -6.63
CA LEU A 171 2.04 5.55 -8.03
C LEU A 171 2.16 4.37 -8.99
N PHE A 172 3.07 3.45 -8.72
CA PHE A 172 3.27 2.26 -9.54
C PHE A 172 2.02 1.37 -9.59
N TRP A 173 1.53 0.95 -8.43
CA TRP A 173 0.31 0.15 -8.33
C TRP A 173 -0.93 0.91 -8.78
N GLY A 174 -0.99 2.22 -8.55
CA GLY A 174 -2.07 3.08 -9.02
C GLY A 174 -2.12 3.16 -10.55
N GLY A 175 -0.96 3.24 -11.21
CA GLY A 175 -0.85 3.16 -12.67
C GLY A 175 -1.21 1.76 -13.21
N LEU A 176 -0.79 0.69 -12.53
CA LEU A 176 -1.20 -0.67 -12.88
C LEU A 176 -2.71 -0.87 -12.74
N TYR A 177 -3.33 -0.30 -11.70
CA TYR A 177 -4.78 -0.32 -11.53
C TYR A 177 -5.49 0.40 -12.68
N ILE A 178 -5.01 1.57 -13.12
CA ILE A 178 -5.53 2.26 -14.30
C ILE A 178 -5.47 1.34 -15.53
N TRP A 179 -4.32 0.70 -15.75
CA TRP A 179 -4.10 -0.12 -16.94
C TRP A 179 -4.89 -1.43 -16.96
N LYS A 180 -4.93 -2.15 -15.84
CA LYS A 180 -5.44 -3.53 -15.77
C LYS A 180 -6.77 -3.68 -15.06
N LYS A 181 -7.17 -2.71 -14.23
CA LYS A 181 -8.42 -2.71 -13.45
C LYS A 181 -8.68 -4.06 -12.77
N SER A 182 -7.68 -4.59 -12.07
CA SER A 182 -7.77 -5.87 -11.36
C SER A 182 -7.07 -5.78 -10.01
N ILE A 183 -7.86 -5.83 -8.93
CA ILE A 183 -7.35 -5.87 -7.56
C ILE A 183 -6.59 -7.18 -7.29
N PRO A 184 -7.05 -8.38 -7.69
CA PRO A 184 -6.29 -9.61 -7.51
C PRO A 184 -4.89 -9.55 -8.12
N MET A 185 -4.74 -8.96 -9.31
CA MET A 185 -3.42 -8.77 -9.93
C MET A 185 -2.49 -7.92 -9.05
N LEU A 186 -3.00 -6.84 -8.47
CA LEU A 186 -2.24 -5.93 -7.62
C LEU A 186 -1.84 -6.59 -6.32
N ILE A 187 -2.73 -7.40 -5.73
CA ILE A 187 -2.43 -8.21 -4.53
C ILE A 187 -1.24 -9.13 -4.81
N ILE A 188 -1.22 -9.82 -5.96
CA ILE A 188 -0.07 -10.66 -6.34
C ILE A 188 1.19 -9.81 -6.56
N SER A 189 1.08 -8.66 -7.23
CA SER A 189 2.20 -7.75 -7.45
C SER A 189 2.83 -7.30 -6.13
N HIS A 190 1.99 -6.85 -5.20
CA HIS A 190 2.39 -6.39 -3.88
C HIS A 190 2.97 -7.52 -3.04
N LEU A 191 2.35 -8.70 -3.06
CA LEU A 191 2.89 -9.89 -2.39
C LEU A 191 4.29 -10.25 -2.88
N ILE A 192 4.51 -10.27 -4.19
CA ILE A 192 5.84 -10.58 -4.75
C ILE A 192 6.85 -9.51 -4.36
N PHE A 193 6.46 -8.23 -4.41
CA PHE A 193 7.31 -7.13 -3.97
C PHE A 193 7.72 -7.28 -2.50
N ASP A 194 6.77 -7.51 -1.59
CA ASP A 194 7.02 -7.64 -0.15
C ASP A 194 7.86 -8.87 0.18
N LEU A 195 7.58 -10.02 -0.45
CA LEU A 195 8.38 -11.23 -0.24
C LEU A 195 9.83 -11.02 -0.68
N LEU A 196 10.06 -10.36 -1.81
CA LEU A 196 11.41 -10.00 -2.23
C LEU A 196 12.05 -9.04 -1.25
N LEU A 197 11.34 -7.99 -0.82
CA LEU A 197 11.89 -6.93 0.02
C LEU A 197 12.12 -7.33 1.48
N ILE A 198 11.33 -8.27 2.03
CA ILE A 198 11.37 -8.63 3.46
C ILE A 198 12.04 -9.98 3.68
N VAL A 199 11.84 -10.94 2.77
CA VAL A 199 12.26 -12.35 3.00
C VAL A 199 13.49 -12.72 2.18
N PHE A 200 13.47 -12.46 0.87
CA PHE A 200 14.48 -13.03 -0.03
C PHE A 200 15.68 -12.11 -0.25
N LEU A 201 15.43 -10.82 -0.43
CA LEU A 201 16.42 -9.82 -0.84
C LEU A 201 16.20 -8.49 -0.10
N PRO A 202 16.32 -8.45 1.25
CA PRO A 202 16.20 -7.21 2.00
C PRO A 202 17.26 -6.19 1.59
N LEU A 203 16.89 -4.91 1.61
CA LEU A 203 17.77 -3.81 1.25
C LEU A 203 18.41 -3.21 2.51
N GLY A 204 19.73 -3.06 2.53
CA GLY A 204 20.44 -2.41 3.66
C GLY A 204 21.04 -3.38 4.65
#